data_AF-A0A845ZGW0-F1
#
_entry.id   AF-A0A845ZGW0-F1
#
_cell.length_a   1.000
_cell.length_b   1.000
_cell.length_c   1.000
_cell.angle_alpha   90.00
_cell.angle_beta   90.00
_cell.angle_gamma   90.00
#
_symmetry.space_group_name_H-M   'P 1'
#
loop_
_entity.id
_entity.type
_entity.pdbx_description
1 polymer ?
#
loop_
_entity_poly.entity_id
_entity_poly.type
_entity_poly.pdbx_seq_one_letter_code
_entity_poly.pdbx_strand_id
1 'polypeptide(L)'
;MGVEIWINSHYIFGAGVVFAVSVLSTVIWYLITANAKAHQAKEVAKWDIVWWLFLLFPLLSLFLAIGFFKGSDDALVPLTIFFVFDILLLFWLPTATSTPGGLKFVPPGSIKLRRFFGE
;
A
#
# COMPACT_ATOMS: atom_id res chain seq x y z
N MET A 1 -19.58 -19.71 15.76
CA MET A 1 -19.38 -18.25 15.87
C MET A 1 -19.96 -17.61 14.61
N GLY A 2 -20.91 -16.69 14.74
CA GLY A 2 -21.55 -16.07 13.57
C GLY A 2 -20.58 -15.16 12.81
N VAL A 3 -20.79 -15.01 11.49
CA VAL A 3 -19.96 -14.17 10.61
C VAL A 3 -19.89 -12.73 11.12
N GLU A 4 -20.99 -12.16 11.61
CA GLU A 4 -21.03 -10.79 12.13
C GLU A 4 -20.13 -10.57 13.35
N ILE A 5 -20.08 -11.55 14.25
CA ILE A 5 -19.20 -11.47 15.43
C ILE A 5 -17.75 -11.48 14.96
N TRP A 6 -17.39 -12.39 14.05
CA TRP A 6 -16.05 -12.48 13.50
C TRP A 6 -15.61 -11.19 12.78
N ILE A 7 -16.51 -10.60 11.97
CA ILE A 7 -16.24 -9.32 11.29
C ILE A 7 -15.96 -8.23 12.31
N ASN A 8 -16.87 -8.04 13.28
CA ASN A 8 -16.81 -6.93 14.22
C ASN A 8 -15.67 -7.07 15.24
N SER A 9 -15.33 -8.29 15.68
CA SER A 9 -14.34 -8.50 16.74
C SER A 9 -12.92 -8.72 16.24
N HIS A 10 -12.74 -9.19 15.00
CA HIS A 10 -11.43 -9.62 14.51
C HIS A 10 -10.99 -8.98 13.20
N TYR A 11 -11.92 -8.72 12.27
CA TYR A 11 -11.59 -8.14 10.96
C TYR A 11 -11.50 -6.61 10.99
N ILE A 12 -12.53 -5.93 11.49
CA ILE A 12 -12.68 -4.46 11.37
C ILE A 12 -11.49 -3.70 11.95
N PHE A 13 -10.98 -4.10 13.11
CA PHE A 13 -9.86 -3.39 13.74
C PHE A 13 -8.58 -3.48 12.88
N GLY A 14 -8.18 -4.69 12.49
CA GLY A 14 -7.00 -4.91 11.66
C GLY A 14 -7.13 -4.25 10.29
N ALA A 15 -8.29 -4.42 9.64
CA ALA A 15 -8.61 -3.78 8.37
C ALA A 15 -8.54 -2.25 8.48
N GLY A 16 -9.10 -1.68 9.54
CA GLY A 16 -9.07 -0.24 9.80
C GLY A 16 -7.64 0.31 9.95
N VAL A 17 -6.76 -0.42 10.64
CA VAL A 17 -5.34 -0.05 10.78
C VAL A 17 -4.63 -0.10 9.43
N VAL A 18 -4.73 -1.21 8.69
CA VAL A 18 -4.08 -1.38 7.39
C VAL A 18 -4.60 -0.34 6.38
N PHE A 19 -5.91 -0.11 6.36
CA PHE A 19 -6.56 0.91 5.54
C PHE A 19 -6.01 2.31 5.84
N ALA A 20 -6.03 2.73 7.11
CA ALA A 20 -5.60 4.07 7.51
C ALA A 20 -4.13 4.32 7.16
N VAL A 21 -3.25 3.36 7.46
CA VAL A 21 -1.82 3.48 7.16
C VAL A 21 -1.58 3.51 5.65
N SER A 22 -2.22 2.63 4.88
CA SER A 22 -2.07 2.59 3.42
C SER A 22 -2.53 3.89 2.76
N VAL A 23 -3.66 4.44 3.18
CA VAL A 23 -4.18 5.72 2.66
C VAL A 23 -3.25 6.88 3.03
N LEU A 24 -2.80 6.97 4.29
CA LEU A 24 -1.90 8.03 4.72
C LEU A 24 -0.56 7.97 3.99
N SER A 25 0.05 6.79 3.87
CA SER A 25 1.29 6.60 3.10
C SER A 25 1.13 7.04 1.65
N THR A 26 -0.01 6.76 1.04
CA THR A 26 -0.33 7.16 -0.35
C THR A 26 -0.49 8.66 -0.49
N VAL A 27 -1.29 9.28 0.40
CA VAL A 27 -1.49 10.74 0.39
C VAL A 27 -0.15 11.45 0.59
N ILE A 28 0.66 11.02 1.55
CA ILE A 28 1.98 11.61 1.80
C ILE A 28 2.89 11.42 0.57
N TRP A 29 2.91 10.23 -0.04
CA TRP A 29 3.67 9.97 -1.26
C TRP A 29 3.31 10.94 -2.38
N TYR A 30 2.01 11.21 -2.61
CA TYR A 30 1.60 12.18 -3.62
C TYR A 30 2.03 13.61 -3.28
N LEU A 31 1.86 14.03 -2.03
CA LEU A 31 2.21 15.38 -1.60
C LEU A 31 3.71 15.66 -1.80
N ILE A 32 4.57 14.68 -1.49
CA ILE A 32 6.02 14.84 -1.68
C ILE A 32 6.43 14.75 -3.15
N THR A 33 5.83 13.85 -3.93
CA THR A 33 6.21 13.64 -5.34
C THR A 33 5.66 14.71 -6.27
N ALA A 34 4.51 15.32 -5.95
CA ALA A 34 3.97 16.46 -6.70
C ALA A 34 4.93 17.67 -6.71
N ASN A 35 5.73 17.83 -5.65
CA ASN A 35 6.69 18.92 -5.52
C ASN A 35 8.13 18.51 -5.88
N ALA A 36 8.35 17.23 -6.21
CA ALA A 36 9.68 16.69 -6.45
C ALA A 36 10.21 17.09 -7.84
N LYS A 37 11.37 17.77 -7.86
CA LYS A 37 12.07 18.15 -9.09
C LYS A 37 13.15 17.13 -9.46
N ALA A 38 12.76 15.89 -9.77
CA ALA A 38 13.71 14.89 -10.27
C ALA A 38 13.91 15.05 -11.78
N HIS A 39 15.06 15.58 -12.19
CA HIS A 39 15.41 15.81 -13.59
C HIS A 39 16.48 14.83 -14.10
N GLN A 40 17.25 14.22 -13.20
CA GLN A 40 18.32 13.27 -13.56
C GLN A 40 18.01 11.84 -13.12
N ALA A 41 18.48 10.85 -13.88
CA ALA A 41 18.30 9.42 -13.57
C ALA A 41 18.81 9.04 -12.16
N LYS A 42 19.91 9.65 -11.71
CA LYS A 42 20.46 9.45 -10.36
C LYS A 42 19.50 9.95 -9.26
N GLU A 43 18.72 11.00 -9.54
CA GLU A 43 17.73 11.52 -8.60
C GLU A 43 16.51 10.60 -8.53
N VAL A 44 16.05 10.09 -9.69
CA VAL A 44 14.95 9.10 -9.76
C VAL A 44 15.28 7.83 -8.98
N ALA A 45 16.53 7.34 -9.05
CA ALA A 45 16.96 6.18 -8.28
C ALA A 45 16.85 6.37 -6.75
N LYS A 46 17.02 7.61 -6.24
CA LYS A 46 16.79 7.88 -4.82
C LYS A 46 15.30 7.77 -4.47
N TRP A 47 14.42 8.23 -5.37
CA TRP A 47 12.98 8.15 -5.16
C TRP A 47 12.45 6.72 -5.17
N ASP A 48 13.11 5.80 -5.87
CA ASP A 48 12.83 4.35 -5.76
C ASP A 48 13.03 3.84 -4.33
N ILE A 49 14.17 4.16 -3.71
CA ILE A 49 14.43 3.82 -2.31
C ILE A 49 13.37 4.44 -1.39
N VAL A 50 13.00 5.70 -1.64
CA VAL A 50 11.94 6.37 -0.86
C VAL A 50 10.60 5.67 -1.04
N TRP A 51 10.23 5.22 -2.24
CA TRP A 51 8.98 4.48 -2.47
C TRP A 51 8.94 3.18 -1.65
N TRP A 52 10.04 2.43 -1.66
CA TRP A 52 10.16 1.21 -0.84
C TRP A 52 10.08 1.50 0.65
N LEU A 53 10.68 2.60 1.12
CA LEU A 53 10.54 3.05 2.50
C LEU A 53 9.08 3.36 2.84
N PHE A 54 8.33 3.96 1.91
CA PHE A 54 6.90 4.21 2.08
C PHE A 54 6.07 2.92 2.10
N LEU A 55 6.43 1.91 1.31
CA LEU A 55 5.78 0.59 1.34
C LEU A 55 5.97 -0.12 2.68
N LEU A 56 7.04 0.15 3.41
CA LEU A 56 7.27 -0.48 4.71
C LEU A 56 6.21 -0.10 5.75
N PHE A 57 5.64 1.10 5.70
CA PHE A 57 4.56 1.48 6.65
C PHE A 57 3.31 0.59 6.54
N PRO A 58 2.67 0.43 5.36
CA PRO A 58 1.54 -0.48 5.23
C PRO A 58 1.94 -1.94 5.50
N LEU A 59 3.13 -2.39 5.11
CA LEU A 59 3.60 -3.73 5.47
C LEU A 59 3.73 -3.94 6.98
N LEU A 60 4.30 -2.97 7.71
CA LEU A 60 4.38 -3.02 9.17
C LEU A 60 2.98 -3.00 9.81
N SER A 61 2.04 -2.23 9.24
CA SER A 61 0.65 -2.22 9.72
C SER A 61 -0.03 -3.58 9.56
N LEU A 62 0.28 -4.33 8.49
CA LEU A 62 -0.19 -5.70 8.30
C LEU A 62 0.40 -6.63 9.37
N PHE A 63 1.69 -6.55 9.66
CA PHE A 63 2.31 -7.37 10.72
C PHE A 63 1.71 -7.05 12.10
N LEU A 64 1.43 -5.78 12.38
CA LEU A 64 0.73 -5.36 13.59
C LEU A 64 -0.70 -5.93 13.62
N ALA A 65 -1.47 -5.78 12.54
CA ALA A 65 -2.84 -6.28 12.47
C ALA A 65 -2.93 -7.79 12.70
N ILE A 66 -1.98 -8.56 12.14
CA ILE A 66 -1.86 -10.00 12.35
C ILE A 66 -1.42 -10.32 13.79
N GLY A 67 -0.43 -9.59 14.33
CA GLY A 67 0.06 -9.82 15.69
C GLY A 67 -0.99 -9.56 16.79
N PHE A 68 -1.97 -8.68 16.52
CA PHE A 68 -3.11 -8.43 17.40
C PHE A 68 -4.34 -9.29 17.09
N PHE A 69 -4.29 -10.14 16.07
CA PHE A 69 -5.39 -11.04 15.74
C PHE A 69 -5.51 -12.15 16.79
N LYS A 70 -6.70 -12.30 17.36
CA LYS A 70 -7.04 -13.31 18.39
C LYS A 70 -8.10 -14.31 17.93
N GLY A 71 -8.32 -14.42 16.61
CA GLY A 71 -9.28 -15.35 16.03
C GLY A 71 -8.69 -16.74 15.81
N SER A 72 -9.41 -17.59 15.08
CA SER A 72 -8.96 -18.95 14.71
C SER A 72 -7.83 -18.91 13.67
N ASP A 73 -6.88 -19.84 13.80
CA ASP A 73 -5.73 -19.97 12.89
C ASP A 73 -6.15 -20.22 11.43
N ASP A 74 -7.27 -20.92 11.20
CA ASP A 74 -7.80 -21.16 9.85
C ASP A 74 -8.17 -19.86 9.11
N ALA A 75 -8.45 -18.78 9.85
CA ALA A 75 -8.80 -17.49 9.30
C ALA A 75 -7.59 -16.56 9.08
N LEU A 76 -6.40 -16.91 9.57
CA LEU A 76 -5.19 -16.08 9.44
C LEU A 76 -4.75 -15.92 7.98
N VAL A 77 -4.76 -17.01 7.22
CA VAL A 77 -4.36 -17.00 5.81
C VAL A 77 -5.27 -16.11 4.97
N PRO A 78 -6.61 -16.32 4.95
CA PRO A 78 -7.49 -15.44 4.17
C PRO A 78 -7.43 -13.98 4.65
N LEU A 79 -7.30 -13.74 5.96
CA LEU A 79 -7.13 -12.38 6.50
C LEU A 79 -5.86 -11.69 5.97
N THR A 80 -4.73 -12.42 5.99
CA THR A 80 -3.46 -11.92 5.47
C THR A 80 -3.58 -11.58 3.99
N ILE A 81 -4.24 -12.45 3.21
CA ILE A 81 -4.50 -12.21 1.79
C ILE A 81 -5.30 -10.93 1.60
N PHE A 82 -6.38 -10.71 2.37
CA PHE A 82 -7.18 -9.49 2.29
C PHE A 82 -6.35 -8.24 2.62
N PHE A 83 -5.52 -8.27 3.68
CA PHE A 83 -4.66 -7.14 4.00
C PHE A 83 -3.61 -6.87 2.92
N VAL A 84 -3.04 -7.90 2.30
CA VAL A 84 -2.14 -7.71 1.15
C VAL A 84 -2.89 -7.05 -0.01
N PHE A 85 -4.12 -7.47 -0.29
CA PHE A 85 -4.96 -6.83 -1.30
C PHE A 85 -5.25 -5.36 -0.96
N ASP A 86 -5.51 -5.03 0.30
CA ASP A 86 -5.71 -3.64 0.74
C ASP A 86 -4.45 -2.80 0.46
N ILE A 87 -3.27 -3.30 0.79
CA ILE A 87 -2.00 -2.60 0.49
C ILE A 87 -1.82 -2.43 -1.03
N LEU A 88 -2.12 -3.47 -1.80
CA LEU A 88 -2.02 -3.41 -3.26
C LEU A 88 -2.99 -2.38 -3.85
N LEU A 89 -4.23 -2.32 -3.38
CA LEU A 89 -5.27 -1.44 -3.91
C LEU A 89 -5.17 -0.01 -3.40
N LEU A 90 -4.77 0.19 -2.15
CA LEU A 90 -4.78 1.50 -1.50
C LEU A 90 -3.44 2.21 -1.55
N PHE A 91 -2.32 1.48 -1.70
CA PHE A 91 -0.99 2.06 -1.79
C PHE A 91 -0.30 1.80 -3.12
N TRP A 92 -0.12 0.53 -3.50
CA TRP A 92 0.66 0.22 -4.70
C TRP A 92 -0.04 0.71 -5.97
N LEU A 93 -1.32 0.39 -6.16
CA LEU A 93 -2.05 0.69 -7.38
C LEU A 93 -2.17 2.21 -7.63
N PRO A 94 -2.57 3.05 -6.66
CA PRO A 94 -2.64 4.48 -6.87
C PRO A 94 -1.25 5.05 -7.18
N THR A 95 -0.23 4.69 -6.40
CA THR A 95 1.12 5.22 -6.63
C THR A 95 1.61 4.82 -8.02
N ALA A 96 1.39 3.57 -8.46
CA ALA A 96 1.75 3.10 -9.80
C ALA A 96 1.03 3.83 -10.95
N THR A 97 -0.25 4.15 -10.80
CA THR A 97 -1.05 4.80 -11.85
C THR A 97 -0.95 6.31 -11.87
N SER A 98 -0.75 6.97 -10.72
CA SER A 98 -0.96 8.42 -10.63
C SER A 98 0.25 9.20 -10.10
N THR A 99 1.40 8.55 -9.83
CA THR A 99 2.62 9.30 -9.47
C THR A 99 2.98 10.28 -10.59
N PRO A 100 3.14 11.59 -10.30
CA PRO A 100 3.30 12.61 -11.32
C PRO A 100 4.73 12.73 -11.87
N GLY A 101 4.83 13.35 -13.05
CA GLY A 101 6.07 13.88 -13.61
C GLY A 101 7.16 12.83 -13.90
N GLY A 102 8.41 13.20 -13.61
CA GLY A 102 9.59 12.36 -13.83
C GLY A 102 9.66 11.11 -12.94
N LEU A 103 8.78 11.01 -11.94
CA LEU A 103 8.74 9.88 -10.99
C LEU A 103 7.67 8.84 -11.34
N LYS A 104 6.94 9.02 -12.44
CA LYS A 104 5.82 8.14 -12.86
C LYS A 104 6.18 6.66 -13.02
N PHE A 105 7.47 6.35 -13.17
CA PHE A 105 8.01 5.00 -13.34
C PHE A 105 8.75 4.46 -12.11
N VAL A 106 8.76 5.20 -11.01
CA VAL A 106 9.36 4.76 -9.75
C VAL A 106 8.60 3.56 -9.17
N PRO A 107 7.27 3.57 -9.03
CA PRO A 107 6.56 2.44 -8.44
C PRO A 107 6.71 1.18 -9.32
N PRO A 108 7.02 0.01 -8.74
CA PRO A 108 7.18 -1.22 -9.49
C PRO A 108 5.95 -1.57 -10.33
N GLY A 109 6.16 -1.99 -11.58
CA GLY A 109 5.08 -2.39 -12.48
C GLY A 109 4.33 -1.23 -13.16
N SER A 110 4.58 0.03 -12.77
CA SER A 110 3.97 1.23 -13.34
C SER A 110 4.08 1.30 -14.88
N ILE A 111 5.23 0.92 -15.46
CA ILE A 111 5.42 0.92 -16.93
C ILE A 111 4.39 0.03 -17.63
N LYS A 112 4.21 -1.20 -17.15
CA LYS A 112 3.27 -2.15 -17.76
C LYS A 112 1.82 -1.69 -17.57
N LEU A 113 1.53 -1.18 -16.37
CA LEU A 113 0.20 -0.74 -15.99
C LEU A 113 -0.26 0.46 -16.83
N ARG A 114 0.60 1.46 -16.99
CA ARG A 114 0.32 2.66 -17.80
C ARG A 114 0.15 2.34 -19.27
N ARG A 115 0.99 1.46 -19.83
CA ARG A 115 0.82 0.95 -21.20
C ARG A 115 -0.53 0.25 -21.41
N PHE A 116 -0.99 -0.51 -20.40
CA PHE A 116 -2.30 -1.15 -20.46
C PHE A 116 -3.44 -0.12 -20.45
N PHE A 117 -3.29 0.98 -19.71
CA PHE A 117 -4.25 2.08 -19.66
C PHE A 117 -4.10 3.12 -20.80
N GLY A 118 -3.15 2.94 -21.72
CA GLY A 118 -2.98 3.79 -22.90
C GLY A 118 -2.13 5.06 -22.70
N GLU A 119 -1.33 5.13 -21.63
CA GLU A 119 -0.34 6.18 -21.35
C GLU A 119 1.09 5.82 -21.79
#